data_AF-A0A0C9VDV7-F1
#
_entry.id   AF-A0A0C9VDV7-F1
#
_cell.length_a   1.000
_cell.length_b   1.000
_cell.length_c   1.000
_cell.angle_alpha   90.00
_cell.angle_beta   90.00
_cell.angle_gamma   90.00
#
_symmetry.space_group_name_H-M   'P 1'
#
loop_
_entity.id
_entity.type
_entity.pdbx_description
1 polymer ?
#
loop_
_entity_poly.entity_id
_entity_poly.type
_entity_poly.pdbx_seq_one_letter_code
_entity_poly.pdbx_strand_id
1 'polypeptide(L)'
;MAPVTSSSTFDAALAIGNEIVTSSGHIVSLDTILNAGQRSGLQILIGAASISMFSALALLFILAVAASKTFRQPSENRFMRTHVIAYFVSLLFCDVISATGSLMNGTWVSQSAVSLGQICTAQGALKNTGNVGSAMWSMVIAIHTFCLLVLKWRSSDRVLYVTLGLVWAFIALVVFVGPTLIQSMGAKGPYYGVAGYWCWITDSYGLQRFFMEYFWMFLSALTSIVLYTSVFLSLRGNLVVQGWKIGFQGSAQNVNGNASGLAMGKIHASHMIL
;
A
#
# COMPACT_ATOMS: atom_id res chain seq x y z
N MET A 1 -38.54 8.92 -22.89
CA MET A 1 -38.50 9.19 -21.44
C MET A 1 -39.36 8.15 -20.76
N ALA A 2 -38.74 7.19 -20.08
CA ALA A 2 -39.46 6.21 -19.27
C ALA A 2 -38.91 6.31 -17.84
N PRO A 3 -39.77 6.33 -16.81
CA PRO A 3 -39.32 6.31 -15.43
C PRO A 3 -38.77 4.92 -15.11
N VAL A 4 -37.50 4.83 -14.69
CA VAL A 4 -36.90 3.59 -14.21
C VAL A 4 -37.32 3.41 -12.75
N THR A 5 -38.34 2.59 -12.53
CA THR A 5 -38.74 2.14 -11.18
C THR A 5 -38.10 0.78 -10.89
N SER A 6 -36.97 0.76 -10.18
CA SER A 6 -36.57 -0.43 -9.42
C SER A 6 -35.84 -0.04 -8.13
N SER A 7 -36.55 -0.25 -7.03
CA SER A 7 -36.12 -0.55 -5.66
C SER A 7 -34.84 0.11 -5.10
N SER A 8 -35.08 0.93 -4.07
CA SER A 8 -34.18 1.51 -3.06
C SER A 8 -33.40 2.78 -3.45
N THR A 9 -33.93 3.91 -2.94
CA THR A 9 -33.25 5.20 -2.67
C THR A 9 -32.61 5.98 -3.83
N PHE A 10 -33.15 5.90 -5.05
CA PHE A 10 -32.82 6.87 -6.09
C PHE A 10 -33.88 7.98 -6.13
N ASP A 11 -33.73 8.98 -5.25
CA ASP A 11 -34.50 10.22 -5.33
C ASP A 11 -34.08 10.99 -6.60
N ALA A 12 -34.95 10.95 -7.60
CA ALA A 12 -34.94 11.73 -8.85
C ALA A 12 -33.57 11.82 -9.56
N ALA A 13 -33.16 10.73 -10.22
CA ALA A 13 -32.07 10.77 -11.19
C ALA A 13 -32.62 10.82 -12.63
N LEU A 14 -32.12 11.75 -13.45
CA LEU A 14 -32.49 11.84 -14.87
C LEU A 14 -31.46 11.06 -15.69
N ALA A 15 -31.90 10.01 -16.38
CA ALA A 15 -31.07 9.29 -17.34
C ALA A 15 -31.05 10.06 -18.68
N ILE A 16 -29.87 10.50 -19.11
CA ILE A 16 -29.64 11.15 -20.41
C ILE A 16 -28.64 10.30 -21.18
N GLY A 17 -29.14 9.44 -22.07
CA GLY A 17 -28.29 8.51 -22.83
C GLY A 17 -27.52 7.57 -21.91
N ASN A 18 -26.19 7.67 -21.92
CA ASN A 18 -25.26 6.85 -21.14
C ASN A 18 -24.81 7.52 -19.82
N GLU A 19 -25.51 8.57 -19.40
CA GLU A 19 -25.19 9.31 -18.20
C GLU A 19 -26.40 9.39 -17.28
N ILE A 20 -26.13 9.37 -15.98
CA ILE A 20 -27.11 9.61 -14.93
C ILE A 20 -26.77 10.96 -14.32
N VAL A 21 -27.70 11.91 -14.43
CA VAL A 21 -27.63 13.16 -13.68
C VAL A 21 -28.33 12.94 -12.34
N THR A 22 -27.54 12.99 -11.27
CA THR A 22 -28.04 12.87 -9.90
C THR A 22 -28.77 14.14 -9.46
N SER A 23 -29.60 14.06 -8.43
CA SER A 23 -30.35 15.20 -7.89
C SER A 23 -29.45 16.34 -7.38
N SER A 24 -28.18 16.06 -7.10
CA SER A 24 -27.16 17.06 -6.75
C SER A 24 -26.45 17.69 -7.97
N GLY A 25 -26.86 17.35 -9.20
CA GLY A 25 -26.29 17.86 -10.44
C GLY A 25 -24.99 17.17 -10.88
N HIS A 26 -24.54 16.13 -10.18
CA HIS A 26 -23.37 15.34 -10.60
C HIS A 26 -23.73 14.32 -11.69
N ILE A 27 -22.83 14.21 -12.67
CA ILE A 27 -22.94 13.29 -13.81
C ILE A 27 -22.19 12.00 -13.48
N VAL A 28 -22.86 10.86 -13.64
CA VAL A 28 -22.28 9.52 -13.46
C VAL A 28 -22.38 8.75 -14.78
N SER A 29 -21.26 8.31 -15.32
CA SER A 29 -21.22 7.51 -16.55
C SER A 29 -21.66 6.06 -16.27
N LEU A 30 -22.61 5.56 -17.06
CA LEU A 30 -23.08 4.17 -17.01
C LEU A 30 -22.11 3.23 -17.73
N ASP A 31 -21.55 3.65 -18.86
CA ASP A 31 -20.49 2.94 -19.55
C ASP A 31 -19.45 3.88 -20.20
N THR A 32 -18.29 3.34 -20.54
CA THR A 32 -17.27 4.04 -21.33
C THR A 32 -16.74 3.08 -22.39
N ILE A 33 -16.99 3.41 -23.66
CA ILE A 33 -16.52 2.65 -24.82
C ILE A 33 -15.01 2.83 -24.95
N LEU A 34 -14.28 1.72 -25.09
CA LEU A 34 -12.83 1.71 -25.18
C LEU A 34 -12.36 1.77 -26.64
N ASN A 35 -11.48 2.72 -26.94
CA ASN A 35 -10.79 2.77 -28.23
C ASN A 35 -9.69 1.69 -28.35
N ALA A 36 -9.13 1.50 -29.54
CA ALA A 36 -8.10 0.48 -29.78
C ALA A 36 -6.84 0.67 -28.89
N GLY A 37 -6.38 1.91 -28.72
CA GLY A 37 -5.21 2.23 -27.90
C GLY A 37 -5.43 1.93 -26.42
N GLN A 38 -6.60 2.29 -25.87
CA GLN A 38 -6.98 1.99 -24.49
C GLN A 38 -7.07 0.48 -24.24
N ARG A 39 -7.64 -0.29 -25.17
CA ARG A 39 -7.69 -1.75 -25.07
C ARG A 39 -6.30 -2.37 -25.06
N SER A 40 -5.40 -1.95 -25.96
CA SER A 40 -4.01 -2.41 -25.95
C SER A 40 -3.29 -2.03 -24.66
N GLY A 41 -3.51 -0.82 -24.13
CA GLY A 41 -2.98 -0.41 -22.83
C GLY A 41 -3.46 -1.30 -21.67
N LEU A 42 -4.75 -1.63 -21.64
CA LEU A 42 -5.31 -2.56 -20.66
C LEU A 42 -4.77 -3.98 -20.80
N GLN A 43 -4.53 -4.47 -22.02
CA GLN A 43 -3.89 -5.78 -22.24
C GLN A 43 -2.47 -5.82 -21.64
N ILE A 44 -1.68 -4.77 -21.83
CA ILE A 44 -0.34 -4.65 -21.24
C ILE A 44 -0.44 -4.63 -19.71
N LEU A 45 -1.39 -3.86 -19.15
CA LEU A 45 -1.64 -3.81 -17.72
C LEU A 45 -1.99 -5.19 -17.13
N ILE A 46 -2.85 -5.96 -17.81
CA ILE A 46 -3.22 -7.33 -17.42
C ILE A 46 -1.99 -8.24 -17.42
N GLY A 47 -1.14 -8.13 -18.45
CA GLY A 47 0.13 -8.89 -18.51
C GLY A 47 1.04 -8.56 -17.33
N ALA A 48 1.26 -7.28 -17.04
CA ALA A 48 2.06 -6.83 -15.90
C ALA A 48 1.47 -7.29 -14.55
N ALA A 49 0.14 -7.18 -14.39
CA ALA A 49 -0.57 -7.64 -13.19
C ALA A 49 -0.43 -9.15 -12.99
N SER A 50 -0.43 -9.95 -14.06
CA SER A 50 -0.24 -11.41 -14.00
C SER A 50 1.15 -11.77 -13.47
N ILE A 51 2.18 -11.09 -13.97
CA ILE A 51 3.57 -11.31 -13.53
C ILE A 51 3.73 -10.91 -12.05
N SER A 52 3.19 -9.74 -11.68
CA SER A 52 3.20 -9.25 -10.29
C SER A 52 2.48 -10.22 -9.35
N MET A 53 1.28 -10.68 -9.74
CA MET A 53 0.51 -11.67 -8.98
C MET A 53 1.30 -12.95 -8.74
N PHE A 54 1.88 -13.51 -9.80
CA PHE A 54 2.67 -14.74 -9.71
C PHE A 54 3.89 -14.55 -8.78
N SER A 55 4.60 -13.43 -8.91
CA SER A 55 5.74 -13.10 -8.05
C SER A 55 5.33 -12.96 -6.59
N ALA A 56 4.26 -12.22 -6.30
CA ALA A 56 3.76 -12.01 -4.94
C ALA A 56 3.30 -13.33 -4.28
N LEU A 57 2.55 -14.17 -5.01
CA LEU A 57 2.11 -15.48 -4.53
C LEU A 57 3.29 -16.43 -4.30
N ALA A 58 4.27 -16.45 -5.20
CA ALA A 58 5.48 -17.26 -5.03
C ALA A 58 6.28 -16.82 -3.79
N LEU A 59 6.44 -15.51 -3.57
CA LEU A 59 7.10 -14.98 -2.37
C LEU A 59 6.33 -15.31 -1.09
N LEU A 60 5.01 -15.15 -1.08
CA LEU A 60 4.16 -15.54 0.05
C LEU A 60 4.31 -17.03 0.37
N PHE A 61 4.33 -17.89 -0.65
CA PHE A 61 4.55 -19.33 -0.48
C PHE A 61 5.92 -19.64 0.11
N ILE A 62 6.99 -19.03 -0.43
CA ILE A 62 8.36 -19.20 0.09
C ILE A 62 8.44 -18.76 1.56
N LEU A 63 7.85 -17.62 1.92
CA LEU A 63 7.82 -17.11 3.28
C LEU A 63 7.03 -18.03 4.21
N ALA A 64 5.90 -18.59 3.77
CA ALA A 64 5.11 -19.54 4.54
C ALA A 64 5.89 -20.85 4.82
N VAL A 65 6.59 -21.38 3.81
CA VAL A 65 7.48 -22.55 3.98
C VAL A 65 8.63 -22.23 4.93
N ALA A 66 9.27 -21.07 4.79
CA ALA A 66 10.36 -20.65 5.66
C ALA A 66 9.90 -20.48 7.12
N ALA A 67 8.72 -19.88 7.34
CA ALA A 67 8.11 -19.75 8.66
C ALA A 67 7.85 -21.13 9.27
N SER A 68 7.24 -22.04 8.51
CA SER A 68 6.91 -23.41 8.95
C SER A 68 8.15 -24.21 9.36
N LYS A 69 9.24 -24.11 8.59
CA LYS A 69 10.53 -24.74 8.95
C LYS A 69 11.15 -24.10 10.19
N THR A 70 11.05 -22.79 10.32
CA THR A 70 11.59 -22.02 11.45
C THR A 70 10.88 -22.33 12.77
N PHE A 71 9.57 -22.59 12.75
CA PHE A 71 8.83 -23.05 13.94
C PHE A 71 9.34 -24.40 14.48
N ARG A 72 9.99 -25.22 13.65
CA ARG A 72 10.53 -26.52 14.06
C ARG A 72 11.91 -26.46 14.73
N GLN A 73 12.64 -25.34 14.65
CA GLN A 73 13.98 -25.19 15.23
C GLN A 73 14.04 -23.92 16.08
N PRO A 74 14.14 -23.97 17.43
CA PRO A 74 14.23 -22.76 18.26
C PRO A 74 15.60 -22.10 18.07
N SER A 75 15.64 -20.84 17.63
CA SER A 75 16.88 -20.05 17.54
C SER A 75 16.65 -18.62 18.01
N GLU A 76 17.56 -18.10 18.84
CA GLU A 76 17.44 -16.85 19.64
C GLU A 76 17.36 -15.55 18.81
N ASN A 77 17.82 -15.52 17.56
CA ASN A 77 17.89 -14.28 16.76
C ASN A 77 16.66 -14.01 15.86
N ARG A 78 15.50 -14.61 16.17
CA ARG A 78 14.28 -14.56 15.32
C ARG A 78 13.55 -13.22 15.34
N PHE A 79 13.59 -12.54 16.49
CA PHE A 79 12.67 -11.46 16.84
C PHE A 79 12.63 -10.30 15.83
N MET A 80 13.78 -9.75 15.43
CA MET A 80 13.83 -8.59 14.53
C MET A 80 13.46 -8.93 13.07
N ARG A 81 13.82 -10.15 12.62
CA ARG A 81 13.52 -10.58 11.25
C ARG A 81 12.03 -10.86 11.07
N THR A 82 11.35 -11.32 12.12
CA THR A 82 9.92 -11.62 12.06
C THR A 82 9.06 -10.36 11.90
N HIS A 83 9.39 -9.24 12.55
CA HIS A 83 8.57 -8.02 12.49
C HIS A 83 8.51 -7.45 11.07
N VAL A 84 9.67 -7.25 10.44
CA VAL A 84 9.75 -6.77 9.05
C VAL A 84 9.06 -7.74 8.09
N ILE A 85 9.26 -9.05 8.25
CA ILE A 85 8.61 -10.06 7.40
C ILE A 85 7.09 -10.02 7.55
N ALA A 86 6.55 -9.83 8.76
CA ALA A 86 5.10 -9.76 8.98
C ALA A 86 4.46 -8.55 8.25
N TYR A 87 5.12 -7.39 8.29
CA TYR A 87 4.67 -6.22 7.52
C TYR A 87 4.81 -6.45 6.01
N PHE A 88 5.91 -7.08 5.58
CA PHE A 88 6.14 -7.40 4.17
C PHE A 88 5.13 -8.42 3.63
N VAL A 89 4.73 -9.42 4.42
CA VAL A 89 3.64 -10.35 4.06
C VAL A 89 2.33 -9.59 3.87
N SER A 90 2.03 -8.62 4.74
CA SER A 90 0.83 -7.79 4.60
C SER A 90 0.88 -6.91 3.35
N LEU A 91 2.05 -6.35 3.01
CA LEU A 91 2.30 -5.65 1.76
C LEU A 91 2.06 -6.55 0.53
N LEU A 92 2.66 -7.75 0.51
CA LEU A 92 2.47 -8.71 -0.59
C LEU A 92 1.00 -9.13 -0.75
N PHE A 93 0.26 -9.24 0.35
CA PHE A 93 -1.17 -9.52 0.30
C PHE A 93 -1.96 -8.36 -0.30
N CYS A 94 -1.63 -7.10 0.01
CA CYS A 94 -2.21 -5.93 -0.67
C CYS A 94 -1.87 -5.90 -2.17
N ASP A 95 -0.65 -6.27 -2.56
CA ASP A 95 -0.26 -6.35 -3.97
C ASP A 95 -1.06 -7.42 -4.74
N VAL A 96 -1.34 -8.57 -4.11
CA VAL A 96 -2.25 -9.60 -4.66
C VAL A 96 -3.66 -9.03 -4.86
N ILE A 97 -4.17 -8.25 -3.91
CA ILE A 97 -5.47 -7.59 -4.02
C ILE A 97 -5.49 -6.58 -5.19
N SER A 98 -4.48 -5.71 -5.27
CA SER A 98 -4.31 -4.73 -6.37
C SER A 98 -4.21 -5.40 -7.74
N ALA A 99 -3.41 -6.48 -7.83
CA ALA A 99 -3.25 -7.24 -9.05
C ALA A 99 -4.57 -7.91 -9.46
N THR A 100 -5.36 -8.42 -8.52
CA THR A 100 -6.69 -8.99 -8.79
C THR A 100 -7.60 -7.94 -9.42
N GLY A 101 -7.70 -6.75 -8.82
CA GLY A 101 -8.47 -5.64 -9.39
C GLY A 101 -7.98 -5.22 -10.77
N SER A 102 -6.68 -5.33 -11.04
CA SER A 102 -6.09 -5.05 -12.35
C SER A 102 -6.39 -6.13 -13.39
N LEU A 103 -6.41 -7.40 -13.01
CA LEU A 103 -6.79 -8.53 -13.89
C LEU A 103 -8.26 -8.46 -14.31
N MET A 104 -9.14 -7.89 -13.47
CA MET A 104 -10.56 -7.68 -13.82
C MET A 104 -10.75 -6.78 -15.06
N ASN A 105 -9.74 -6.02 -15.47
CA ASN A 105 -9.80 -5.28 -16.74
C ASN A 105 -9.93 -6.20 -17.96
N GLY A 106 -9.65 -7.51 -17.84
CA GLY A 106 -9.90 -8.48 -18.89
C GLY A 106 -11.36 -8.52 -19.35
N THR A 107 -12.30 -8.30 -18.43
CA THR A 107 -13.74 -8.18 -18.74
C THR A 107 -14.01 -6.95 -19.61
N TRP A 108 -13.35 -5.83 -19.33
CA TRP A 108 -13.53 -4.59 -20.11
C TRP A 108 -12.90 -4.67 -21.49
N VAL A 109 -11.76 -5.37 -21.60
CA VAL A 109 -11.11 -5.63 -22.90
C VAL A 109 -12.01 -6.50 -23.78
N SER A 110 -12.64 -7.56 -23.25
CA SER A 110 -13.51 -8.43 -24.04
C SER A 110 -14.81 -7.74 -24.45
N GLN A 111 -15.38 -6.91 -23.58
CA GLN A 111 -16.60 -6.15 -23.85
C GLN A 111 -16.35 -4.89 -24.69
N SER A 112 -15.10 -4.47 -24.85
CA SER A 112 -14.71 -3.19 -25.46
C SER A 112 -15.38 -1.97 -24.82
N ALA A 113 -15.86 -2.11 -23.58
CA ALA A 113 -16.47 -1.06 -22.78
C ALA A 113 -16.29 -1.37 -21.29
N VAL A 114 -16.21 -0.34 -20.47
CA VAL A 114 -16.27 -0.42 -19.00
C VAL A 114 -17.68 -0.05 -18.60
N SER A 115 -18.39 -0.90 -17.88
CA SER A 115 -19.78 -0.66 -17.49
C SER A 115 -19.96 -0.66 -15.98
N LEU A 116 -20.88 0.18 -15.50
CA LEU A 116 -21.30 0.22 -14.10
C LEU A 116 -22.01 -1.09 -13.74
N GLY A 117 -21.69 -1.63 -12.57
CA GLY A 117 -22.28 -2.88 -12.09
C GLY A 117 -21.47 -3.52 -10.96
N GLN A 118 -21.84 -4.75 -10.58
CA GLN A 118 -21.19 -5.43 -9.46
C GLN A 118 -19.70 -5.70 -9.68
N ILE A 119 -19.32 -6.08 -10.91
CA ILE A 119 -17.90 -6.28 -11.29
C ILE A 119 -17.13 -4.96 -11.15
N CYS A 120 -17.73 -3.85 -11.56
CA CYS A 120 -17.14 -2.52 -11.46
C CYS A 120 -16.94 -2.09 -10.00
N THR A 121 -17.96 -2.26 -9.17
CA THR A 121 -17.88 -1.97 -7.72
C THR A 121 -16.81 -2.83 -7.04
N ALA A 122 -16.78 -4.14 -7.33
CA ALA A 122 -15.78 -5.04 -6.77
C ALA A 122 -14.36 -4.66 -7.22
N GLN A 123 -14.18 -4.33 -8.51
CA GLN A 123 -12.89 -3.84 -9.02
C GLN A 123 -12.44 -2.58 -8.30
N GLY A 124 -13.33 -1.59 -8.16
CA GLY A 124 -13.02 -0.33 -7.48
C GLY A 124 -12.62 -0.53 -6.02
N ALA A 125 -13.35 -1.39 -5.29
CA ALA A 125 -13.05 -1.72 -3.91
C ALA A 125 -11.70 -2.46 -3.76
N LEU A 126 -11.42 -3.45 -4.62
CA LEU A 126 -10.14 -4.16 -4.62
C LEU A 126 -8.97 -3.22 -4.92
N LYS A 127 -9.08 -2.38 -5.95
CA LYS A 127 -8.03 -1.42 -6.30
C LYS A 127 -7.78 -0.43 -5.16
N ASN A 128 -8.84 0.14 -4.56
CA ASN A 128 -8.69 1.04 -3.42
C ASN A 128 -8.02 0.35 -2.22
N THR A 129 -8.48 -0.87 -1.86
CA THR A 129 -7.91 -1.67 -0.77
C THR A 129 -6.43 -1.92 -0.97
N GLY A 130 -6.07 -2.38 -2.17
CA GLY A 130 -4.69 -2.73 -2.49
C GLY A 130 -3.78 -1.50 -2.56
N ASN A 131 -4.23 -0.39 -3.18
CA ASN A 131 -3.44 0.83 -3.29
C ASN A 131 -3.16 1.48 -1.92
N VAL A 132 -4.22 1.67 -1.12
CA VAL A 132 -4.08 2.23 0.24
C VAL A 132 -3.29 1.29 1.13
N GLY A 133 -3.56 -0.01 1.05
CA GLY A 133 -2.84 -1.00 1.82
C GLY A 133 -1.35 -1.02 1.51
N SER A 134 -0.97 -1.07 0.23
CA SER A 134 0.44 -1.07 -0.18
C SER A 134 1.15 0.23 0.22
N ALA A 135 0.47 1.39 0.14
CA ALA A 135 1.00 2.65 0.63
C ALA A 135 1.28 2.60 2.15
N MET A 136 0.30 2.16 2.95
CA MET A 136 0.43 2.11 4.40
C MET A 136 1.50 1.10 4.87
N TRP A 137 1.52 -0.10 4.30
CA TRP A 137 2.52 -1.10 4.67
C TRP A 137 3.93 -0.69 4.27
N SER A 138 4.10 -0.05 3.09
CA SER A 138 5.39 0.49 2.67
C SER A 138 5.91 1.55 3.64
N MET A 139 5.03 2.46 4.09
CA MET A 139 5.37 3.49 5.08
C MET A 139 5.78 2.87 6.42
N VAL A 140 5.02 1.88 6.90
CA VAL A 140 5.33 1.15 8.15
C VAL A 140 6.68 0.44 8.06
N ILE A 141 6.97 -0.22 6.93
CA ILE A 141 8.27 -0.88 6.71
C ILE A 141 9.40 0.15 6.72
N ALA A 142 9.23 1.30 6.06
CA ALA A 142 10.23 2.38 6.07
C ALA A 142 10.50 2.92 7.48
N ILE A 143 9.44 3.22 8.25
CA ILE A 143 9.55 3.67 9.65
C ILE A 143 10.26 2.63 10.51
N HIS A 144 9.82 1.37 10.43
CA HIS A 144 10.41 0.31 11.24
C HIS A 144 11.89 0.08 10.88
N THR A 145 12.23 0.10 9.59
CA THR A 145 13.62 -0.04 9.12
C THR A 145 14.48 1.11 9.61
N PHE A 146 13.98 2.35 9.55
CA PHE A 146 14.69 3.51 10.08
C PHE A 146 14.92 3.40 11.59
N CYS A 147 13.89 3.06 12.37
CA CYS A 147 14.03 2.87 13.81
C CYS A 147 15.06 1.78 14.16
N LEU A 148 15.07 0.68 13.42
CA LEU A 148 16.01 -0.41 13.64
C LEU A 148 17.45 -0.05 13.24
N LEU A 149 17.66 0.52 12.06
CA LEU A 149 19.01 0.71 11.50
C LEU A 149 19.66 2.02 11.97
N VAL A 150 18.87 3.09 12.10
CA VAL A 150 19.38 4.44 12.42
C VAL A 150 19.29 4.70 13.92
N LEU A 151 18.10 4.53 14.51
CA LEU A 151 17.90 4.77 15.93
C LEU A 151 18.34 3.60 16.81
N LYS A 152 18.64 2.43 16.21
CA LYS A 152 18.96 1.18 16.92
C LYS A 152 17.90 0.78 17.95
N TRP A 153 16.66 1.22 17.75
CA TRP A 153 15.55 0.95 18.65
C TRP A 153 14.84 -0.33 18.25
N ARG A 154 14.93 -1.35 19.11
CA ARG A 154 14.19 -2.61 18.97
C ARG A 154 12.76 -2.47 19.50
N SER A 155 11.79 -2.64 18.62
CA SER A 155 10.35 -2.62 18.96
C SER A 155 9.93 -3.92 19.66
N SER A 156 9.00 -3.87 20.61
CA SER A 156 8.46 -5.09 21.27
C SER A 156 7.45 -5.83 20.38
N ASP A 157 7.17 -7.12 20.63
CA ASP A 157 6.13 -7.87 19.90
C ASP A 157 4.74 -7.23 20.01
N ARG A 158 4.46 -6.53 21.12
CA ARG A 158 3.21 -5.80 21.30
C ARG A 158 3.05 -4.72 20.23
N VAL A 159 4.13 -4.02 19.89
CA VAL A 159 4.13 -3.00 18.82
C VAL A 159 3.81 -3.64 17.48
N LEU A 160 4.35 -4.83 17.19
CA LEU A 160 4.02 -5.58 15.97
C LEU A 160 2.53 -5.86 15.87
N TYR A 161 1.93 -6.50 16.87
CA TYR A 161 0.52 -6.88 16.82
C TYR A 161 -0.43 -5.67 16.80
N VAL A 162 -0.11 -4.62 17.56
CA VAL A 162 -0.89 -3.37 17.55
C VAL A 162 -0.79 -2.69 16.19
N THR A 163 0.40 -2.60 15.60
CA THR A 163 0.58 -2.03 14.25
C THR A 163 -0.19 -2.84 13.20
N LEU A 164 -0.12 -4.17 13.28
CA LEU A 164 -0.87 -5.06 12.40
C LEU A 164 -2.38 -4.79 12.47
N GLY A 165 -2.94 -4.78 13.68
CA GLY A 165 -4.36 -4.56 13.90
C GLY A 165 -4.82 -3.17 13.46
N LEU A 166 -4.07 -2.12 13.83
CA LEU A 166 -4.44 -0.73 13.51
C LEU A 166 -4.39 -0.44 12.01
N VAL A 167 -3.37 -0.92 11.31
CA VAL A 167 -3.23 -0.64 9.86
C VAL A 167 -4.31 -1.41 9.07
N TRP A 168 -4.57 -2.68 9.40
CA TRP A 168 -5.66 -3.42 8.76
C TRP A 168 -7.04 -2.82 9.06
N ALA A 169 -7.29 -2.41 10.30
CA ALA A 169 -8.52 -1.73 10.68
C ALA A 169 -8.69 -0.39 9.93
N PHE A 170 -7.59 0.35 9.77
CA PHE A 170 -7.56 1.59 9.00
C PHE A 170 -7.87 1.36 7.50
N ILE A 171 -7.24 0.36 6.87
CA ILE A 171 -7.52 0.00 5.47
C ILE A 171 -9.00 -0.38 5.30
N ALA A 172 -9.53 -1.22 6.21
CA ALA A 172 -10.93 -1.60 6.18
C ALA A 172 -11.85 -0.36 6.33
N LEU A 173 -11.55 0.53 7.28
CA LEU A 173 -12.30 1.77 7.48
C LEU A 173 -12.35 2.59 6.19
N VAL A 174 -11.21 2.85 5.55
CA VAL A 174 -11.12 3.64 4.30
C VAL A 174 -11.97 3.03 3.18
N VAL A 175 -11.93 1.70 3.03
CA VAL A 175 -12.61 1.00 1.94
C VAL A 175 -14.12 0.92 2.16
N PHE A 176 -14.57 0.75 3.41
CA PHE A 176 -15.99 0.61 3.76
C PHE A 176 -16.71 1.95 3.95
N VAL A 177 -16.06 2.98 4.50
CA VAL A 177 -16.70 4.29 4.79
C VAL A 177 -17.25 4.93 3.52
N GLY A 178 -16.54 4.80 2.39
CA GLY A 178 -16.97 5.28 1.08
C GLY A 178 -18.37 4.79 0.67
N PRO A 179 -18.54 3.49 0.37
CA PRO A 179 -19.82 2.94 -0.07
C PRO A 179 -20.90 2.90 1.02
N THR A 180 -20.56 2.89 2.32
CA THR A 180 -21.56 2.75 3.39
C THR A 180 -22.05 4.07 3.96
N LEU A 181 -21.15 4.99 4.30
CA LEU A 181 -21.48 6.25 4.95
C LEU A 181 -21.50 7.41 3.96
N ILE A 182 -20.46 7.54 3.14
CA ILE A 182 -20.32 8.67 2.23
C ILE A 182 -21.37 8.60 1.12
N GLN A 183 -21.59 7.41 0.56
CA GLN A 183 -22.61 7.21 -0.47
C GLN A 183 -24.03 7.44 0.05
N SER A 184 -24.33 7.01 1.29
CA SER A 184 -25.68 7.17 1.85
C SER A 184 -25.98 8.61 2.26
N MET A 185 -24.97 9.38 2.67
CA MET A 185 -25.10 10.80 2.99
C MET A 185 -25.07 11.70 1.75
N GLY A 186 -24.49 11.23 0.65
CA GLY A 186 -24.31 12.01 -0.57
C GLY A 186 -25.33 11.64 -1.65
N ALA A 187 -26.12 12.61 -2.10
CA ALA A 187 -26.97 12.46 -3.29
C ALA A 187 -26.17 12.48 -4.61
N LYS A 188 -24.95 11.90 -4.63
CA LYS A 188 -23.95 11.99 -5.71
C LYS A 188 -23.83 10.72 -6.55
N GLY A 189 -24.66 9.72 -6.28
CA GLY A 189 -24.66 8.43 -6.99
C GLY A 189 -23.66 7.42 -6.39
N PRO A 190 -23.38 6.32 -7.10
CA PRO A 190 -22.53 5.23 -6.59
C PRO A 190 -21.11 5.70 -6.29
N TYR A 191 -20.57 5.27 -5.14
CA TYR A 191 -19.23 5.65 -4.70
C TYR A 191 -18.14 5.01 -5.57
N TYR A 192 -18.26 3.71 -5.85
CA TYR A 192 -17.43 3.03 -6.84
C TYR A 192 -18.19 2.94 -8.17
N GLY A 193 -17.52 3.26 -9.26
CA GLY A 193 -18.11 3.27 -10.59
C GLY A 193 -17.07 3.50 -11.68
N VAL A 194 -17.55 3.80 -12.89
CA VAL A 194 -16.70 4.00 -14.06
C VAL A 194 -15.85 5.26 -13.87
N ALA A 195 -14.53 5.11 -13.95
CA ALA A 195 -13.55 6.18 -13.78
C ALA A 195 -12.60 6.17 -14.99
N GLY A 196 -13.17 6.40 -16.18
CA GLY A 196 -12.49 6.26 -17.46
C GLY A 196 -12.44 4.81 -17.94
N TYR A 197 -11.25 4.22 -17.95
CA TYR A 197 -10.98 2.92 -18.58
C TYR A 197 -10.88 1.76 -17.56
N TRP A 198 -11.26 2.01 -16.31
CA TRP A 198 -11.44 1.02 -15.25
C TRP A 198 -12.49 1.53 -14.26
N CYS A 199 -12.80 0.73 -13.27
CA CYS A 199 -13.63 1.13 -12.14
C CYS A 199 -12.80 1.53 -10.93
N TRP A 200 -13.24 2.61 -10.29
CA TRP A 200 -12.61 3.21 -9.10
C TRP A 200 -13.65 4.07 -8.38
N ILE A 201 -13.25 4.89 -7.40
CA ILE A 201 -14.08 5.88 -6.75
C ILE A 201 -14.53 6.85 -7.85
N THR A 202 -15.79 7.26 -7.91
CA THR A 202 -16.33 8.09 -9.03
C THR A 202 -15.91 9.55 -8.95
N ASP A 203 -15.95 10.26 -10.09
CA ASP A 203 -15.51 11.66 -10.23
C ASP A 203 -16.33 12.65 -9.38
N SER A 204 -17.57 12.29 -9.06
CA SER A 204 -18.44 13.02 -8.14
C SER A 204 -17.86 13.17 -6.72
N TYR A 205 -16.93 12.29 -6.34
CA TYR A 205 -16.31 12.24 -5.03
C TYR A 205 -14.82 12.67 -5.05
N GLY A 206 -14.50 13.75 -5.76
CA GLY A 206 -13.12 14.25 -5.90
C GLY A 206 -12.39 14.49 -4.57
N LEU A 207 -13.05 15.09 -3.58
CA LEU A 207 -12.44 15.33 -2.25
C LEU A 207 -12.17 14.01 -1.52
N GLN A 208 -13.10 13.07 -1.61
CA GLN A 208 -12.98 11.77 -0.98
C GLN A 208 -11.92 10.92 -1.67
N ARG A 209 -11.78 10.97 -3.01
CA ARG A 209 -10.64 10.35 -3.73
C ARG A 209 -9.31 10.80 -3.15
N PHE A 210 -9.17 12.10 -2.89
CA PHE A 210 -7.95 12.63 -2.30
C PHE A 210 -7.69 12.05 -0.90
N PHE A 211 -8.65 12.16 0.02
CA PHE A 211 -8.43 11.72 1.41
C PHE A 211 -8.46 10.22 1.63
N MET A 212 -9.21 9.48 0.82
CA MET A 212 -9.34 8.03 0.95
C MET A 212 -8.21 7.28 0.25
N GLU A 213 -7.47 7.92 -0.66
CA GLU A 213 -6.40 7.22 -1.38
C GLU A 213 -5.15 8.07 -1.63
N TYR A 214 -5.26 9.14 -2.42
CA TYR A 214 -4.08 9.87 -2.89
C TYR A 214 -3.24 10.46 -1.76
N PHE A 215 -3.89 11.01 -0.73
CA PHE A 215 -3.22 11.57 0.44
C PHE A 215 -2.28 10.56 1.08
N TRP A 216 -2.73 9.32 1.26
CA TRP A 216 -1.94 8.25 1.89
C TRP A 216 -0.82 7.75 0.99
N MET A 217 -1.05 7.69 -0.32
CA MET A 217 0.01 7.38 -1.29
C MET A 217 1.13 8.42 -1.27
N PHE A 218 0.79 9.71 -1.32
CA PHE A 218 1.79 10.78 -1.27
C PHE A 218 2.51 10.83 0.07
N LEU A 219 1.77 10.69 1.18
CA LEU A 219 2.36 10.65 2.52
C LEU A 219 3.36 9.49 2.66
N SER A 220 2.99 8.31 2.17
CA SER A 220 3.86 7.13 2.16
C SER A 220 5.12 7.35 1.31
N ALA A 221 4.97 7.90 0.10
CA ALA A 221 6.07 8.17 -0.81
C ALA A 221 7.07 9.18 -0.20
N LEU A 222 6.57 10.32 0.31
CA LEU A 222 7.41 11.36 0.93
C LEU A 222 8.13 10.81 2.17
N THR A 223 7.41 10.11 3.04
CA THR A 223 7.99 9.49 4.24
C THR A 223 9.07 8.48 3.86
N SER A 224 8.82 7.63 2.87
CA SER A 224 9.78 6.63 2.40
C SER A 224 11.05 7.26 1.84
N ILE A 225 10.93 8.33 1.05
CA ILE A 225 12.09 9.06 0.51
C ILE A 225 12.96 9.59 1.64
N VAL A 226 12.38 10.28 2.61
CA VAL A 226 13.11 10.88 3.75
C VAL A 226 13.79 9.80 4.59
N LEU A 227 13.05 8.74 4.94
CA LEU A 227 13.55 7.70 5.83
C LEU A 227 14.61 6.81 5.17
N TYR A 228 14.39 6.36 3.93
CA TYR A 228 15.40 5.55 3.24
C TYR A 228 16.65 6.34 2.88
N THR A 229 16.53 7.63 2.58
CA THR A 229 17.68 8.53 2.43
C THR A 229 18.47 8.62 3.73
N SER A 230 17.77 8.77 4.86
CA SER A 230 18.41 8.79 6.19
C SER A 230 19.11 7.45 6.51
N VAL A 231 18.46 6.32 6.23
CA VAL A 231 19.05 4.98 6.38
C VAL A 231 20.32 4.85 5.54
N PHE A 232 20.27 5.26 4.27
CA PHE A 232 21.43 5.21 3.37
C PHE A 232 22.62 6.02 3.90
N LEU A 233 22.36 7.24 4.39
CA LEU A 233 23.39 8.11 4.96
C LEU A 233 23.99 7.54 6.25
N SER A 234 23.16 6.89 7.10
CA SER A 234 23.65 6.20 8.30
C SER A 234 24.50 4.98 7.96
N LEU A 235 24.13 4.19 6.95
CA LEU A 235 24.93 3.04 6.51
C LEU A 235 26.27 3.45 5.89
N ARG A 236 26.36 4.64 5.29
CA ARG A 236 27.62 5.23 4.79
C ARG A 236 28.54 5.75 5.90
N GLY A 237 28.08 5.84 7.15
CA GLY A 237 28.82 6.45 8.24
C GLY A 237 28.79 7.98 8.26
N ASN A 238 27.96 8.61 7.42
CA ASN A 238 27.84 10.08 7.34
C ASN A 238 26.96 10.67 8.46
N LEU A 239 26.25 9.82 9.20
CA LEU A 239 25.35 10.20 10.28
C LEU A 239 25.79 9.53 11.58
N VAL A 240 26.18 10.35 12.57
CA VAL A 240 26.40 9.91 13.95
C VAL A 240 25.13 10.22 14.73
N VAL A 241 24.41 9.17 15.13
CA VAL A 241 23.19 9.28 15.93
C VAL A 241 23.54 9.06 17.39
N GLN A 242 23.45 10.11 18.21
CA GLN A 242 23.53 10.04 19.67
C GLN A 242 22.12 10.22 20.26
N GLY A 243 21.40 9.11 20.45
CA GLY A 243 20.02 9.14 20.94
C GLY A 243 19.05 9.77 19.93
N TRP A 244 18.38 10.86 20.30
CA TRP A 244 17.42 11.57 19.44
C TRP A 244 18.06 12.66 18.55
N LYS A 245 19.36 12.96 18.73
CA LYS A 245 20.05 14.00 17.95
C LYS A 245 20.75 13.39 16.74
N ILE A 246 20.36 13.83 15.56
CA ILE A 246 20.93 13.43 14.26
C ILE A 246 22.02 14.45 13.90
N GLY A 247 23.29 14.03 13.91
CA GLY A 247 24.43 14.86 13.51
C GLY A 247 25.07 14.36 12.22
N PHE A 248 25.33 15.28 11.28
CA PHE A 248 26.11 14.99 10.08
C PHE A 248 27.60 15.07 10.39
N GLN A 249 28.32 13.97 10.19
CA GLN A 249 29.78 13.99 10.29
C GLN A 249 30.31 14.37 8.90
N GLY A 250 30.56 15.66 8.68
CA GLY A 250 31.35 16.11 7.54
C GLY A 250 32.73 15.45 7.64
N SER A 251 33.12 14.72 6.61
CA SER A 251 34.44 14.10 6.52
C SER A 251 35.51 15.21 6.46
N ALA A 252 35.92 15.70 7.62
CA ALA A 252 37.19 16.36 7.78
C ALA A 252 38.24 15.24 7.79
N GLN A 253 38.72 14.87 6.60
CA GLN A 253 40.00 14.21 6.45
C GLN A 253 41.06 15.10 7.09
N ASN A 254 41.36 14.85 8.37
CA ASN A 254 42.55 15.41 8.98
C ASN A 254 43.75 14.64 8.44
N VAL A 255 44.30 15.19 7.35
CA VAL A 255 45.70 15.04 6.97
C VAL A 255 46.52 15.57 8.15
N ASN A 256 47.03 14.69 9.00
CA ASN A 256 48.31 14.84 9.68
C ASN A 256 48.68 13.54 10.39
N GLY A 257 49.81 12.98 9.96
CA GLY A 257 50.29 11.68 10.40
C GLY A 257 50.72 11.67 11.87
N ASN A 258 50.56 10.51 12.50
CA ASN A 258 51.67 9.93 13.23
C ASN A 258 51.52 8.41 13.27
N ALA A 259 52.52 7.73 12.72
CA ALA A 259 52.66 6.29 12.80
C ALA A 259 53.15 5.94 14.20
N SER A 260 52.32 5.32 15.04
CA SER A 260 52.78 4.55 16.21
C SER A 260 51.67 3.65 16.75
N GLY A 261 51.96 2.38 16.95
CA GLY A 261 51.25 1.57 17.96
C GLY A 261 50.40 0.44 17.41
N LEU A 262 51.06 -0.68 17.07
CA LEU A 262 50.47 -2.00 17.24
C LEU A 262 49.91 -2.13 18.66
N ALA A 263 48.63 -2.45 18.79
CA ALA A 263 48.11 -3.11 19.98
C ALA A 263 46.98 -4.06 19.60
N MET A 264 47.39 -5.32 19.44
CA MET A 264 46.57 -6.52 19.42
C MET A 264 45.61 -6.53 20.63
N GLY A 265 44.35 -6.19 20.40
CA GLY A 265 43.27 -6.23 21.41
C GLY A 265 42.74 -7.65 21.57
N LYS A 266 43.21 -8.32 22.63
CA LYS A 266 42.89 -9.68 23.07
C LYS A 266 41.39 -10.00 23.08
N ILE A 267 41.05 -11.14 22.49
CA ILE A 267 39.83 -11.90 22.76
C ILE A 267 39.90 -12.36 24.21
N HIS A 268 39.06 -11.81 25.10
CA HIS A 268 38.86 -12.34 26.43
C HIS A 268 37.53 -13.11 26.46
N ALA A 269 37.62 -14.41 26.23
CA ALA A 269 36.63 -15.37 26.70
C ALA A 269 37.02 -15.75 28.13
N SER A 270 36.11 -15.57 29.09
CA SER A 270 35.91 -16.49 30.23
C SER A 270 34.81 -15.97 31.17
N HIS A 271 33.74 -16.77 31.23
CA HIS A 271 33.10 -17.30 32.46
C HIS A 271 32.44 -16.37 33.50
N MET A 272 31.11 -16.54 33.60
CA MET A 272 30.41 -17.16 34.75
C MET A 272 29.99 -16.29 35.97
N ILE A 273 28.76 -16.57 36.41
CA ILE A 273 28.14 -16.36 37.75
C ILE A 273 27.59 -14.95 38.05
N LEU A 274 26.30 -14.73 37.76
CA LEU A 274 25.16 -14.83 38.70
C LEU A 274 23.84 -14.64 37.94
#